data_AF-A0A0L0NA99-F1
#
_entry.id   AF-A0A0L0NA99-F1
#
_cell.length_a   1.000
_cell.length_b   1.000
_cell.length_c   1.000
_cell.angle_alpha   90.00
_cell.angle_beta   90.00
_cell.angle_gamma   90.00
#
_symmetry.space_group_name_H-M   'P 1'
#
loop_
_entity.id
_entity.type
_entity.pdbx_description
1 polymer ?
#
loop_
_entity_poly.entity_id
_entity_poly.type
_entity_poly.pdbx_seq_one_letter_code
_entity_poly.pdbx_strand_id
1 'polypeptide(L)'
;MWEGINYLLTLNGQPRNGPGPAACGRVSCSGEDTAIYWCNDDTQPKTLESWKSIADGAVFRISLCSGDESAGFNEKQVAGQVFHWTNWNVIVKQETCNPN
;
A
#
# COMPACT_ATOMS: atom_id res chain seq x y z
N MET A 1 6.34 5.39 6.79
CA MET A 1 6.10 4.43 5.69
C MET A 1 6.72 3.04 5.88
N TRP A 2 8.04 2.90 6.09
CA TRP A 2 8.70 1.58 6.19
C TRP A 2 8.12 0.68 7.30
N GLU A 3 7.68 1.27 8.41
CA GLU A 3 6.95 0.54 9.46
C GLU A 3 5.69 -0.16 8.93
N GLY A 4 4.92 0.52 8.09
CA GLY A 4 3.71 -0.05 7.51
C GLY A 4 4.00 -1.19 6.54
N ILE A 5 5.08 -1.07 5.76
CA ILE A 5 5.58 -2.15 4.90
C ILE A 5 6.03 -3.34 5.75
N ASN A 6 6.86 -3.10 6.76
CA ASN A 6 7.38 -4.15 7.64
C ASN A 6 6.25 -4.87 8.39
N TYR A 7 5.22 -4.14 8.82
CA TYR A 7 4.01 -4.73 9.39
C TYR A 7 3.36 -5.72 8.42
N LEU A 8 3.14 -5.33 7.15
CA LEU A 8 2.56 -6.22 6.14
C LEU A 8 3.41 -7.47 5.92
N LEU A 9 4.75 -7.35 5.98
CA LEU A 9 5.68 -8.48 5.85
C LEU A 9 5.63 -9.46 7.03
N THR A 10 5.12 -9.04 8.20
CA THR A 10 4.93 -9.93 9.36
C THR A 10 3.61 -10.70 9.32
N LEU A 11 2.67 -10.30 8.46
CA LEU A 11 1.36 -10.92 8.37
C LEU A 11 1.41 -12.23 7.57
N ASN A 12 0.86 -13.28 8.17
CA ASN A 12 0.66 -14.56 7.51
C ASN A 12 -0.70 -14.60 6.77
N GLY A 13 -0.80 -15.52 5.81
CA GLY A 13 -2.04 -15.79 5.08
C GLY A 13 -2.24 -14.91 3.86
N GLN A 14 -3.46 -14.98 3.32
CA GLN A 14 -3.83 -14.38 2.04
C GLN A 14 -4.87 -13.28 2.26
N PRO A 15 -4.56 -12.01 1.96
CA PRO A 15 -5.53 -10.94 2.08
C PRO A 15 -6.62 -11.12 1.02
N ARG A 16 -7.88 -10.91 1.43
CA ARG A 16 -9.06 -11.00 0.57
C ARG A 16 -9.88 -9.72 0.67
N ASN A 17 -10.37 -9.26 -0.46
CA ASN A 17 -11.25 -8.10 -0.56
C ASN A 17 -12.49 -8.43 -1.40
N GLY A 18 -13.55 -7.67 -1.16
CA GLY A 18 -14.80 -7.78 -1.89
C GLY A 18 -14.67 -7.38 -3.37
N PRO A 19 -15.71 -7.60 -4.18
CA PRO A 19 -15.73 -7.16 -5.57
C PRO A 19 -15.69 -5.63 -5.65
N GLY A 20 -14.92 -5.11 -6.61
CA GLY A 20 -14.84 -3.71 -6.99
C GLY A 20 -15.87 -3.29 -8.05
N PRO A 21 -15.58 -2.21 -8.81
CA PRO A 21 -14.32 -1.46 -8.83
C PRO A 21 -14.10 -0.63 -7.54
N ALA A 22 -12.82 -0.34 -7.23
CA ALA A 22 -12.41 0.49 -6.09
C ALA A 22 -12.88 0.02 -4.71
N ALA A 23 -13.02 -1.31 -4.51
CA ALA A 23 -13.22 -1.86 -3.18
C ALA A 23 -11.91 -1.74 -2.40
N CYS A 24 -11.76 -0.69 -1.60
CA CYS A 24 -10.50 -0.34 -0.91
C CYS A 24 -10.57 -0.61 0.59
N GLY A 25 -9.50 -1.20 1.13
CA GLY A 25 -9.29 -1.37 2.57
C GLY A 25 -7.97 -0.76 3.01
N ARG A 26 -7.98 -0.04 4.14
CA ARG A 26 -6.74 0.38 4.82
C ARG A 26 -6.11 -0.86 5.44
N VAL A 27 -4.94 -1.24 4.95
CA VAL A 27 -4.22 -2.46 5.36
C VAL A 27 -3.05 -2.15 6.29
N SER A 28 -2.60 -0.91 6.32
CA SER A 28 -1.65 -0.42 7.32
C SER A 28 -1.87 1.06 7.57
N CYS A 29 -1.65 1.48 8.80
CA CYS A 29 -1.53 2.88 9.21
C CYS A 29 -0.47 2.89 10.31
N SER A 30 0.70 3.48 10.06
CA SER A 30 1.81 3.47 11.02
C SER A 30 2.02 4.83 11.68
N GLY A 31 2.77 4.88 12.77
CA GLY A 31 2.94 6.07 13.63
C GLY A 31 3.58 7.29 12.95
N GLU A 32 4.10 7.12 11.74
CA GLU A 32 4.56 8.21 10.87
C GLU A 32 3.42 8.81 10.01
N ASP A 33 2.16 8.69 10.43
CA ASP A 33 0.97 9.17 9.72
C ASP A 33 0.95 8.79 8.24
N THR A 34 1.33 7.54 7.94
CA THR A 34 1.33 6.99 6.59
C THR A 34 0.38 5.80 6.54
N ALA A 35 -0.61 5.86 5.66
CA ALA A 35 -1.52 4.76 5.41
C ALA A 35 -1.23 4.08 4.07
N ILE A 36 -1.32 2.74 4.10
CA ILE A 36 -1.27 1.88 2.92
C ILE A 36 -2.67 1.30 2.74
N TYR A 37 -3.18 1.44 1.52
CA TYR A 37 -4.46 0.90 1.09
C TYR A 37 -4.24 -0.13 0.00
N TRP A 38 -5.09 -1.15 0.00
CA TRP A 38 -5.23 -2.08 -1.10
C TRP A 38 -6.65 -2.00 -1.65
N CYS A 39 -6.74 -1.79 -2.96
CA CYS A 39 -8.00 -1.70 -3.69
C CYS A 39 -8.12 -2.85 -4.69
N ASN A 40 -9.27 -3.52 -4.69
CA ASN A 40 -9.65 -4.46 -5.73
C ASN A 40 -10.46 -3.73 -6.81
N ASP A 41 -10.00 -3.80 -8.05
CA ASP A 41 -10.67 -3.20 -9.21
C ASP A 41 -11.40 -4.24 -10.08
N ASP A 42 -11.24 -5.54 -9.79
CA ASP A 42 -12.04 -6.58 -10.43
C ASP A 42 -13.48 -6.56 -9.94
N THR A 43 -14.42 -6.92 -10.82
CA THR A 43 -15.84 -7.08 -10.45
C THR A 43 -16.10 -8.33 -9.59
N GLN A 44 -15.07 -9.11 -9.27
CA GLN A 44 -15.14 -10.32 -8.47
C GLN A 44 -14.28 -10.17 -7.20
N PRO A 45 -14.61 -10.90 -6.11
CA PRO A 45 -13.74 -10.94 -4.93
C PRO A 45 -12.33 -11.37 -5.31
N LYS A 46 -11.33 -10.69 -4.75
CA LYS A 46 -9.93 -10.96 -5.04
C LYS A 46 -9.20 -11.40 -3.78
N THR A 47 -8.43 -12.47 -3.93
CA THR A 47 -7.48 -12.96 -2.92
C THR A 47 -6.09 -12.85 -3.52
N LEU A 48 -5.16 -12.19 -2.82
CA LEU A 48 -3.76 -12.13 -3.25
C LEU A 48 -2.99 -13.34 -2.73
N GLU A 49 -1.86 -13.63 -3.35
CA GLU A 49 -0.97 -14.72 -2.94
C GLU A 49 -0.46 -14.55 -1.49
N SER A 50 -0.19 -13.31 -1.09
CA SER A 50 0.22 -12.97 0.28
C SER A 50 0.12 -11.47 0.55
N TRP A 51 0.27 -11.07 1.82
CA TRP A 51 0.44 -9.67 2.21
C TRP A 51 1.71 -9.04 1.61
N LYS A 52 2.72 -9.85 1.27
CA LYS A 52 3.94 -9.40 0.59
C LYS A 52 3.63 -8.77 -0.77
N SER A 53 2.62 -9.22 -1.50
CA SER A 53 2.23 -8.62 -2.78
C SER A 53 1.88 -7.12 -2.63
N ILE A 54 1.23 -6.74 -1.52
CA ILE A 54 0.89 -5.34 -1.24
C ILE A 54 2.14 -4.58 -0.79
N ALA A 55 2.97 -5.19 0.05
CA ALA A 55 4.24 -4.62 0.50
C ALA A 55 5.17 -4.30 -0.69
N ASP A 56 5.31 -5.22 -1.65
CA ASP A 56 6.13 -5.04 -2.84
C ASP A 56 5.61 -3.85 -3.70
N GLY A 57 4.29 -3.69 -3.81
CA GLY A 57 3.70 -2.52 -4.48
C GLY A 57 4.00 -1.20 -3.78
N ALA A 58 4.01 -1.19 -2.44
CA ALA A 58 4.40 -0.01 -1.65
C ALA A 58 5.90 0.30 -1.76
N VAL A 59 6.77 -0.71 -1.73
CA VAL A 59 8.22 -0.57 -1.95
C VAL A 59 8.52 -0.02 -3.35
N PHE A 60 7.84 -0.53 -4.37
CA PHE A 60 7.96 -0.01 -5.73
C PHE A 60 7.57 1.47 -5.81
N ARG A 61 6.58 1.91 -5.04
CA ARG A 61 6.24 3.34 -4.98
C ARG A 61 7.36 4.17 -4.34
N ILE A 62 7.97 3.69 -3.25
CA ILE A 62 9.10 4.38 -2.61
C ILE A 62 10.27 4.50 -3.59
N SER A 63 10.66 3.42 -4.27
CA SER A 63 11.83 3.42 -5.16
C SER A 63 11.70 4.41 -6.32
N LEU A 64 10.49 4.68 -6.79
CA LEU A 64 10.22 5.73 -7.80
C LEU A 64 10.44 7.15 -7.28
N CYS A 65 10.29 7.39 -5.98
CA CYS A 65 10.43 8.71 -5.37
C CYS A 65 11.82 8.93 -4.75
N SER A 66 12.47 7.88 -4.26
CA SER A 66 13.79 7.93 -3.62
C SER A 66 14.97 8.11 -4.60
N GLY A 67 14.72 8.04 -5.91
CA GLY A 67 15.76 8.18 -6.94
C GLY A 67 16.16 9.63 -7.26
N ASP A 68 15.48 10.63 -6.70
CA ASP A 68 15.71 12.05 -6.99
C ASP A 68 15.94 12.84 -5.70
N GLU A 69 17.06 12.56 -5.01
CA GLU A 69 17.53 13.36 -3.87
C GLU A 69 17.69 14.84 -4.25
N SER A 70 17.98 15.14 -5.52
CA SER A 70 18.07 16.50 -6.08
C SER A 70 16.74 17.27 -6.07
N ALA A 71 15.60 16.56 -6.07
CA ALA A 71 14.28 17.17 -5.94
C ALA A 71 13.85 17.39 -4.48
N GLY A 72 14.68 17.02 -3.50
CA GLY A 72 14.42 17.23 -2.07
C GLY A 72 13.31 16.34 -1.50
N PHE A 73 12.88 15.31 -2.24
CA PHE A 73 11.90 14.34 -1.77
C PHE A 73 12.57 13.31 -0.86
N ASN A 74 11.98 13.09 0.32
CA ASN A 74 12.33 11.96 1.18
C ASN A 74 11.21 10.93 1.22
N GLU A 75 11.51 9.76 1.76
CA GLU A 75 10.58 8.62 1.95
C GLU A 75 9.31 8.96 2.76
N LYS A 76 9.30 10.07 3.49
CA LYS A 76 8.14 10.57 4.24
C LYS A 76 7.19 11.43 3.39
N GLN A 77 7.60 11.79 2.17
CA GLN A 77 6.81 12.58 1.22
C GLN A 77 6.26 11.72 0.07
N VAL A 78 6.19 10.41 0.26
CA VAL A 78 5.72 9.46 -0.75
C VAL A 78 4.21 9.31 -0.66
N ALA A 79 3.49 9.89 -1.62
CA ALA A 79 2.08 9.61 -1.85
C ALA A 79 1.88 9.17 -3.31
N GLY A 80 0.95 8.25 -3.56
CA GLY A 80 0.59 7.83 -4.91
C GLY A 80 -0.06 6.46 -4.98
N GLN A 81 -0.33 6.03 -6.20
CA GLN A 81 -1.06 4.81 -6.51
C GLN A 81 -0.28 3.99 -7.54
N VAL A 82 -0.18 2.68 -7.31
CA VAL A 82 0.48 1.72 -8.22
C VAL A 82 -0.55 0.69 -8.64
N PHE A 83 -0.79 0.60 -9.94
CA PHE A 83 -1.72 -0.36 -10.52
C PHE A 83 -1.01 -1.66 -10.90
N HIS A 84 -1.59 -2.78 -10.50
CA HIS A 84 -1.16 -4.11 -10.90
C HIS A 84 -1.95 -4.56 -12.13
N TRP A 85 -1.29 -5.26 -13.05
CA TRP A 85 -1.88 -5.75 -14.31
C TRP A 85 -3.00 -6.79 -14.13
N THR A 86 -3.22 -7.26 -12.90
CA THR A 86 -4.34 -8.15 -12.53
C THR A 86 -5.47 -7.40 -11.80
N ASN A 87 -5.74 -6.14 -12.18
CA ASN A 87 -6.89 -5.34 -11.73
C ASN A 87 -6.99 -5.13 -10.21
N TRP A 88 -5.90 -4.68 -9.60
CA TRP A 88 -5.90 -4.16 -8.23
C TRP A 88 -4.79 -3.13 -8.10
N ASN A 89 -4.81 -2.34 -7.04
CA ASN A 89 -3.80 -1.32 -6.84
C ASN A 89 -3.46 -1.10 -5.36
N VAL A 90 -2.29 -0.49 -5.13
CA VAL A 90 -1.82 -0.03 -3.82
C VAL A 90 -1.84 1.49 -3.82
N ILE A 91 -2.43 2.08 -2.79
CA ILE A 91 -2.37 3.52 -2.56
C ILE A 91 -1.58 3.76 -1.28
N VAL A 92 -0.62 4.67 -1.37
CA VAL A 92 0.15 5.19 -0.24
C VAL A 92 -0.21 6.65 -0.11
N LYS A 93 -0.59 7.08 1.08
CA LYS A 93 -0.88 8.49 1.35
C LYS A 93 -0.59 8.84 2.80
N GLN A 94 -0.36 10.12 3.05
CA GLN A 94 -0.37 10.65 4.40
C GLN A 94 -1.79 10.58 4.97
N GLU A 95 -1.91 10.05 6.18
CA GLU A 95 -3.16 9.95 6.92
C GLU A 95 -2.85 9.85 8.41
N THR A 96 -3.53 10.63 9.24
CA THR A 96 -3.33 10.58 10.69
C THR A 96 -3.71 9.21 11.25
N CYS A 97 -2.74 8.50 11.81
CA CYS A 97 -2.91 7.17 12.36
C CYS A 97 -3.14 7.27 13.86
N ASN A 98 -4.39 7.49 14.29
CA ASN A 98 -4.70 7.51 15.72
C ASN A 98 -4.48 6.12 16.34
N PRO A 99 -3.66 5.98 17.40
CA PRO A 99 -3.70 4.82 18.26
C PRO A 99 -4.97 4.93 19.10
N ASN A 100 -5.99 4.13 18.81
CA ASN A 100 -7.04 3.87 19.79
C ASN A 100 -6.52 2.87 20.82
#